data_AF-A0A2A4UIL1-F1
#
_entry.id   AF-A0A2A4UIL1-F1
#
_cell.length_a   1.000
_cell.length_b   1.000
_cell.length_c   1.000
_cell.angle_alpha   90.00
_cell.angle_beta   90.00
_cell.angle_gamma   90.00
#
_symmetry.space_group_name_H-M   'P 1'
#
loop_
_entity.id
_entity.type
_entity.pdbx_description
1 polymer ?
#
loop_
_entity_poly.entity_id
_entity_poly.type
_entity_poly.pdbx_seq_one_letter_code
_entity_poly.pdbx_strand_id
1 'polypeptide(L)'
;MIRNVIVTLLFFFGPALLMFVLRNIFLFWKLRREINKHQPDIIDITPQKPNAPSHFFLASVIAIGLISAYFAYAQLTMDDQDQRTQYIPAHINAQGQLIPEEHITRPAP
;
A
#
# COMPACT_ATOMS: atom_id res chain seq x y z
N MET A 1 -17.86 -10.30 14.41
CA MET A 1 -19.12 -9.62 13.98
C MET A 1 -18.87 -8.22 13.42
N ILE A 2 -18.09 -7.37 14.10
CA ILE A 2 -17.76 -6.01 13.63
C ILE A 2 -17.13 -5.99 12.22
N ARG A 3 -16.28 -6.98 11.89
CA ARG A 3 -15.67 -7.14 10.57
C ARG A 3 -16.70 -7.22 9.44
N ASN A 4 -17.78 -7.97 9.64
CA ASN A 4 -18.83 -8.11 8.63
C ASN A 4 -19.61 -6.79 8.49
N VAL A 5 -19.89 -6.09 9.58
CA VAL A 5 -20.55 -4.78 9.56
C VAL A 5 -19.73 -3.76 8.75
N ILE A 6 -18.41 -3.71 8.97
CA ILE A 6 -17.51 -2.81 8.25
C ILE A 6 -17.46 -3.16 6.76
N VAL A 7 -17.37 -4.45 6.42
CA VAL A 7 -17.36 -4.92 5.02
C VAL A 7 -18.68 -4.54 4.33
N THR A 8 -19.82 -4.77 4.96
CA THR A 8 -21.13 -4.40 4.40
C THR A 8 -21.26 -2.89 4.21
N LEU A 9 -20.83 -2.08 5.19
CA LEU A 9 -20.82 -0.62 5.06
C LEU A 9 -19.94 -0.17 3.88
N LEU A 10 -18.75 -0.75 3.74
CA LEU A 10 -17.80 -0.41 2.69
C LEU A 10 -18.33 -0.81 1.31
N PHE A 11 -18.96 -1.96 1.15
CA PHE A 11 -19.53 -2.36 -0.14
C PHE A 11 -20.82 -1.63 -0.48
N PHE A 12 -21.59 -1.20 0.53
CA PHE A 12 -22.81 -0.43 0.33
C PHE A 12 -22.51 1.04 -0.01
N PHE A 13 -21.68 1.71 0.80
CA PHE A 13 -21.36 3.13 0.62
C PHE A 13 -20.11 3.37 -0.24
N GLY A 14 -19.21 2.41 -0.37
CA GLY A 14 -17.98 2.54 -1.13
C GLY A 14 -18.19 2.96 -2.57
N PRO A 15 -19.11 2.34 -3.34
CA PRO A 15 -19.41 2.79 -4.71
C PRO A 15 -19.91 4.24 -4.76
N ALA A 16 -20.77 4.64 -3.83
CA ALA A 16 -21.30 6.00 -3.76
C ALA A 16 -20.21 7.02 -3.41
N LEU A 17 -19.36 6.69 -2.44
CA LEU A 17 -18.22 7.52 -2.03
C LEU A 17 -17.18 7.62 -3.14
N LEU A 18 -16.91 6.51 -3.84
CA LEU A 18 -16.02 6.46 -5.00
C LEU A 18 -16.55 7.37 -6.13
N MET A 19 -17.83 7.24 -6.48
CA MET A 19 -18.47 8.10 -7.48
C MET A 19 -18.41 9.58 -7.08
N PHE A 20 -18.60 9.88 -5.79
CA PHE A 20 -18.48 11.25 -5.28
C PHE A 20 -17.06 11.80 -5.45
N VAL A 21 -16.03 11.03 -5.09
CA VAL A 21 -14.63 11.43 -5.26
C VAL A 21 -14.29 11.63 -6.74
N LEU A 22 -14.63 10.67 -7.62
CA LEU A 22 -14.39 10.80 -9.06
C LEU A 22 -15.05 12.04 -9.65
N ARG A 23 -16.30 12.32 -9.26
CA ARG A 23 -17.02 13.52 -9.72
C ARG A 23 -16.30 14.79 -9.32
N ASN A 24 -15.82 14.88 -8.08
CA ASN A 24 -15.09 16.06 -7.60
C ASN A 24 -13.76 16.24 -8.33
N ILE A 25 -13.00 15.16 -8.55
CA ILE A 25 -11.75 15.19 -9.34
C ILE A 25 -12.04 15.69 -10.77
N PHE A 26 -13.08 15.16 -11.41
CA PHE A 26 -13.48 15.56 -12.76
C PHE A 26 -13.87 17.05 -12.83
N LEU A 27 -14.66 17.53 -11.87
CA LEU A 27 -15.04 18.95 -11.80
C LEU A 27 -13.84 19.86 -11.58
N PHE A 28 -12.93 19.48 -10.68
CA PHE A 28 -11.71 20.24 -10.41
C PHE A 28 -10.81 20.30 -11.64
N TRP A 29 -10.69 19.18 -12.36
CA TRP A 29 -9.94 19.12 -13.61
C TRP A 29 -10.55 20.01 -14.71
N LYS A 30 -11.87 19.95 -14.88
CA LYS A 30 -12.59 20.81 -15.84
C LYS A 30 -12.41 22.29 -15.51
N LEU A 31 -12.55 22.66 -14.24
CA LEU A 31 -12.39 24.04 -13.77
C LEU A 31 -10.97 24.56 -14.03
N ARG A 32 -9.95 23.76 -13.69
CA ARG A 32 -8.54 24.11 -13.95
C ARG A 32 -8.25 24.29 -15.44
N ARG A 33 -8.87 23.47 -16.29
CA ARG A 33 -8.75 23.57 -17.75
C ARG A 33 -9.39 24.85 -18.29
N GLU A 34 -10.54 25.26 -17.77
CA GLU A 34 -11.20 26.51 -18.18
C GLU A 34 -10.42 27.76 -17.73
N ILE A 35 -9.84 27.73 -16.52
CA ILE A 35 -8.98 28.81 -16.02
C ILE A 35 -7.74 28.97 -16.91
N ASN A 36 -7.11 27.87 -17.31
CA ASN A 36 -5.92 27.91 -18.16
C ASN A 36 -6.22 28.35 -19.60
N LYS A 37 -7.45 28.13 -20.11
CA LYS A 37 -7.85 28.60 -21.46
C LYS A 37 -7.93 30.12 -21.60
N HIS A 38 -8.09 30.86 -20.50
CA HIS A 38 -8.23 32.32 -20.50
C HIS A 38 -6.89 33.05 -20.31
N GLN A 39 -5.78 32.32 -20.14
CA GLN A 39 -4.45 32.92 -20.12
C GLN A 39 -3.87 32.87 -21.53
N PRO A 40 -3.57 34.01 -22.18
CA PRO A 40 -2.94 33.99 -23.49
C PRO A 40 -1.57 33.29 -23.37
N ASP A 41 -1.29 32.38 -24.31
CA ASP A 41 0.01 31.70 -24.43
C ASP A 41 1.09 32.72 -24.82
N ILE A 42 1.63 33.42 -23.83
CA ILE A 42 2.85 34.20 -23.99
C ILE A 42 3.99 33.17 -23.91
N ILE A 43 4.47 32.74 -25.07
CA ILE A 43 5.63 31.87 -25.18
C ILE A 43 6.87 32.70 -24.84
N ASP A 44 7.22 32.74 -23.56
CA ASP A 44 8.48 33.28 -23.09
C ASP A 44 9.59 32.26 -23.39
N ILE A 45 10.46 32.59 -24.33
CA ILE A 45 11.60 31.78 -24.80
C ILE A 45 12.81 31.83 -23.84
N THR A 46 12.68 32.51 -22.70
CA THR A 46 13.72 32.56 -21.68
C THR A 46 13.86 31.20 -20.99
N PRO A 47 15.08 30.62 -20.85
CA PRO A 47 15.26 29.35 -20.16
C PRO A 47 14.83 29.49 -18.69
N GLN A 48 13.64 28.97 -18.38
CA GLN A 48 13.11 28.96 -17.03
C GLN A 48 13.89 27.94 -16.20
N LYS A 49 14.35 28.35 -15.02
CA LYS A 49 14.91 27.43 -14.02
C LYS A 49 13.87 26.32 -13.75
N PRO A 50 14.30 25.06 -13.53
CA PRO A 50 13.37 23.97 -13.25
C PRO A 50 12.48 24.38 -12.08
N ASN A 51 11.17 24.37 -12.31
CA ASN A 51 10.20 24.69 -11.28
C ASN A 51 10.37 23.74 -10.11
N ALA A 52 10.40 24.29 -8.89
CA ALA A 52 10.45 23.48 -7.69
C ALA A 52 9.27 22.48 -7.69
N PRO A 53 9.47 21.24 -7.21
CA PRO A 53 8.40 20.26 -7.15
C PRO A 53 7.24 20.81 -6.32
N SER A 54 6.02 20.61 -6.81
CA SER A 54 4.82 21.07 -6.11
C SER A 54 4.74 20.48 -4.71
N HIS A 55 4.35 21.29 -3.71
CA HIS A 55 4.10 20.79 -2.36
C HIS A 55 3.06 19.66 -2.32
N PHE A 56 2.10 19.65 -3.25
CA PHE A 56 1.15 18.55 -3.41
C PHE A 56 1.82 17.25 -3.83
N PHE A 57 2.78 17.33 -4.77
CA PHE A 57 3.55 16.18 -5.20
C PHE A 57 4.36 15.62 -4.02
N LEU A 58 5.07 16.49 -3.29
CA LEU A 58 5.84 16.10 -2.12
C LEU A 58 4.96 15.42 -1.05
N ALA A 59 3.81 16.03 -0.72
CA ALA A 59 2.86 15.47 0.24
C ALA A 59 2.32 14.11 -0.21
N SER A 60 2.03 13.94 -1.50
CA SER A 60 1.54 12.68 -2.06
C SER A 60 2.57 11.56 -1.98
N VAL A 61 3.85 11.85 -2.26
CA VAL A 61 4.93 10.87 -2.19
C VAL A 61 5.15 10.43 -0.74
N ILE A 62 5.15 11.39 0.20
CA ILE A 62 5.27 11.08 1.63
C ILE A 62 4.10 10.20 2.09
N ALA A 63 2.87 10.53 1.71
CA ALA A 63 1.69 9.75 2.08
C ALA A 63 1.76 8.31 1.54
N ILE A 64 2.09 8.14 0.25
CA ILE A 64 2.22 6.81 -0.38
C ILE A 64 3.36 6.02 0.28
N GLY A 65 4.49 6.66 0.56
CA GLY A 65 5.62 6.03 1.24
C GLY A 65 5.27 5.52 2.63
N LEU A 66 4.58 6.35 3.44
CA LEU A 66 4.12 5.94 4.77
C LEU A 66 3.11 4.80 4.72
N ILE A 67 2.17 4.83 3.77
CA ILE A 67 1.19 3.76 3.58
C ILE A 67 1.91 2.45 3.23
N SER A 68 2.84 2.49 2.27
CA SER A 68 3.62 1.32 1.87
C SER A 68 4.46 0.75 3.02
N ALA A 69 5.15 1.62 3.76
CA ALA A 69 5.95 1.22 4.92
C ALA A 69 5.07 0.59 6.01
N TYR A 70 3.89 1.14 6.26
CA TYR A 70 2.93 0.57 7.22
C TYR A 70 2.46 -0.82 6.78
N PHE A 71 2.09 -1.01 5.51
CA PHE A 71 1.69 -2.32 5.00
C PHE A 71 2.82 -3.35 5.07
N ALA A 72 4.05 -2.97 4.72
CA ALA A 72 5.20 -3.84 4.84
C ALA A 72 5.46 -4.25 6.31
N TYR A 73 5.38 -3.29 7.24
CA TYR A 73 5.53 -3.55 8.66
C TYR A 73 4.42 -4.46 9.21
N ALA A 74 3.17 -4.19 8.83
CA ALA A 74 2.03 -5.01 9.22
C ALA A 74 2.17 -6.46 8.71
N GLN A 75 2.60 -6.65 7.46
CA GLN A 75 2.83 -7.97 6.88
C GLN A 75 3.92 -8.74 7.65
N LEU A 76 5.03 -8.08 7.99
CA LEU A 76 6.11 -8.69 8.76
C LEU A 76 5.69 -9.05 10.18
N THR A 77 4.82 -8.25 10.80
CA THR A 77 4.40 -8.46 12.19
C THR A 77 3.25 -9.46 12.31
N MET A 78 2.46 -9.66 11.25
CA MET A 78 1.36 -10.64 11.23
C MET A 78 1.84 -12.08 11.03
N ASP A 79 3.01 -12.29 10.41
CA ASP A 79 3.55 -13.64 10.13
C ASP A 79 4.07 -14.36 11.39
N ASP A 80 4.41 -13.62 12.46
CA ASP A 80 4.91 -14.19 13.72
C ASP A 80 3.82 -14.86 14.60
N GLN A 81 2.53 -14.73 14.24
CA GLN A 81 1.43 -15.26 15.05
C GLN A 81 1.04 -16.71 14.71
N ASP A 82 1.36 -17.22 13.52
CA ASP A 82 0.96 -18.56 13.11
C ASP A 82 2.21 -19.38 12.74
N GLN A 83 2.60 -20.28 13.65
CA GLN A 83 3.42 -21.47 13.37
C GLN A 83 4.92 -21.23 13.14
N ARG A 84 5.69 -21.23 14.24
CA ARG A 84 7.15 -21.45 14.18
C ARG A 84 7.41 -22.86 13.64
N THR A 85 7.66 -22.94 12.34
CA THR A 85 8.08 -24.17 11.67
C THR A 85 9.57 -24.36 11.95
N GLN A 86 9.90 -25.33 12.79
CA GLN A 86 11.29 -25.68 13.12
C GLN A 86 11.80 -26.71 12.11
N TYR A 87 12.83 -26.33 11.35
CA TYR A 87 13.52 -27.24 10.45
C TYR A 87 14.49 -28.14 11.23
N ILE A 88 14.38 -29.45 11.01
CA ILE A 88 15.32 -30.45 11.53
C ILE A 88 16.09 -31.04 10.34
N PRO A 89 17.40 -30.77 10.22
CA PRO A 89 18.19 -31.33 9.15
C PRO A 89 18.33 -32.85 9.30
N ALA A 90 18.55 -33.54 8.18
CA ALA A 90 18.86 -34.95 8.18
C ALA A 90 20.10 -35.23 9.04
N HIS A 91 19.99 -36.19 9.96
CA HIS A 91 21.03 -36.51 10.91
C HIS A 91 21.11 -38.02 11.15
N ILE A 92 22.27 -38.48 11.61
CA ILE A 92 22.48 -39.88 11.99
C ILE A 92 22.22 -40.00 13.48
N ASN A 93 21.34 -40.93 13.86
CA ASN A 93 21.02 -41.15 15.27
C ASN A 93 22.14 -41.92 16.00
N ALA A 94 22.03 -42.04 17.32
CA ALA A 94 23.01 -42.75 18.15
C ALA A 94 23.16 -44.25 17.78
N GLN A 95 22.19 -44.80 17.06
CA GLN A 95 22.16 -46.18 16.56
C GLN A 95 22.73 -46.31 15.14
N GLY A 96 23.25 -45.23 14.56
CA GLY A 96 23.86 -45.21 13.22
C GLY A 96 22.85 -45.20 12.07
N GLN A 97 21.56 -44.98 12.34
CA GLN A 97 20.51 -44.90 11.32
C GLN A 97 20.35 -43.46 10.82
N LEU A 98 20.16 -43.32 9.50
CA LEU A 98 19.91 -42.03 8.86
C LEU A 98 18.44 -41.62 9.07
N ILE A 99 18.23 -40.50 9.75
CA ILE A 99 16.92 -39.89 9.93
C ILE A 99 16.76 -38.81 8.83
N PRO A 100 15.68 -38.89 8.01
CA PRO A 100 15.42 -37.91 6.96
C PRO A 100 15.08 -36.53 7.53
N GLU A 101 15.11 -35.51 6.67
CA GLU A 101 14.72 -34.15 7.04
C GLU A 101 13.24 -34.06 7.39
N GLU A 102 12.91 -33.28 8.43
CA GLU A 102 11.53 -33.07 8.84
C GLU A 102 11.28 -31.60 9.23
N HIS A 103 10.07 -31.12 8.92
CA HIS A 103 9.58 -29.81 9.34
C HIS A 103 8.56 -30.01 10.45
N ILE A 104 8.85 -29.52 11.66
CA ILE A 104 7.92 -29.63 12.78
C ILE A 104 7.27 -28.27 13.05
N THR A 105 5.94 -28.24 12.95
CA THR A 105 5.14 -27.09 13.38
C THR A 105 4.90 -27.17 14.88
N ARG A 106 5.52 -26.29 15.68
CA ARG A 106 5.20 -26.18 17.11
C ARG A 106 4.16 -25.08 17.35
N PRO A 107 3.07 -25.35 18.11
CA PRO A 107 2.24 -24.28 18.63
C PRO A 107 3.07 -23.41 19.58
N ALA A 108 2.82 -22.10 19.58
CA ALA A 108 3.43 -21.17 20.53
C ALA A 108 3.06 -21.57 21.98
N PRO A 109 3.99 -21.47 22.95
CA PRO A 109 3.72 -21.75 24.35
C PRO A 109 2.72 -20.77 24.98
#